data_AF-A0A125W4L1-F1
#
_entry.id   AF-A0A125W4L1-F1
#
_cell.length_a   1.000
_cell.length_b   1.000
_cell.length_c   1.000
_cell.angle_alpha   90.00
_cell.angle_beta   90.00
_cell.angle_gamma   90.00
#
_symmetry.space_group_name_H-M   'P 1'
#
loop_
_entity.id
_entity.type
_entity.pdbx_description
1 polymer ?
#
loop_
_entity_poly.entity_id
_entity_poly.type
_entity_poly.pdbx_seq_one_letter_code
_entity_poly.pdbx_strand_id
1 'polypeptide(L)' 'MNWSNVFIDIQQWMADSNHVSKKYPITSDKYWDWLIQSIGELGNRYNNHPVVLAFLTVLIKIQEDSYKQVLGGNANG' A
#
# COMPACT_ATOMS: atom_id res chain seq x y z
N MET A 1 -12.22 9.47 -17.17
CA MET A 1 -11.22 8.70 -16.41
C MET A 1 -10.18 8.18 -17.40
N ASN A 2 -8.89 8.34 -17.12
CA ASN A 2 -7.83 7.71 -17.91
C ASN A 2 -7.30 6.50 -17.13
N TRP A 3 -7.75 5.30 -17.51
CA TRP A 3 -7.37 4.06 -16.83
C TRP A 3 -5.90 3.71 -16.99
N SER A 4 -5.26 4.13 -18.09
CA SER A 4 -3.83 3.90 -18.27
C SER A 4 -3.02 4.63 -17.19
N ASN A 5 -3.39 5.87 -16.88
CA ASN A 5 -2.77 6.63 -15.80
C ASN A 5 -2.98 5.97 -14.43
N VAL A 6 -4.19 5.46 -14.15
CA VAL A 6 -4.49 4.75 -12.89
C VAL A 6 -3.54 3.57 -12.70
N PHE A 7 -3.37 2.73 -13.73
CA PHE A 7 -2.49 1.56 -13.63
C PHE A 7 -1.01 1.94 -13.54
N ILE A 8 -0.57 3.00 -14.22
CA ILE A 8 0.80 3.52 -14.11
C ILE A 8 1.06 4.01 -12.68
N ASP A 9 0.16 4.78 -12.09
CA ASP A 9 0.34 5.29 -10.73
C ASP A 9 0.31 4.16 -9.69
N ILE A 10 -0.54 3.14 -9.86
CA ILE A 10 -0.54 1.94 -9.00
C ILE A 10 0.79 1.18 -9.16
N GLN A 11 1.30 1.02 -10.38
CA GLN A 11 2.59 0.37 -10.62
C GLN A 11 3.73 1.13 -9.93
N GLN A 12 3.72 2.45 -10.02
CA GLN A 12 4.70 3.29 -9.35
C GLN A 12 4.59 3.16 -7.82
N TRP A 13 3.38 3.18 -7.27
CA TRP A 13 3.17 2.98 -5.83
C TRP A 13 3.72 1.64 -5.34
N MET A 14 3.54 0.56 -6.11
CA MET A 14 4.13 -0.75 -5.78
C MET A 14 5.66 -0.71 -5.79
N ALA A 15 6.27 -0.01 -6.74
CA ALA A 15 7.72 0.17 -6.78
C ALA A 15 8.22 1.00 -5.58
N ASP A 16 7.49 2.04 -5.19
CA ASP A 16 7.82 2.87 -4.03
C ASP A 16 7.68 2.07 -2.73
N SER A 17 6.65 1.24 -2.60
CA SER A 17 6.48 0.33 -1.46
C SER A 17 7.68 -0.60 -1.26
N ASN A 18 8.23 -1.15 -2.36
CA ASN A 18 9.45 -1.95 -2.33
C ASN A 18 10.69 -1.18 -1.87
N HIS A 19 10.72 0.14 -2.07
CA HIS A 19 11.82 0.98 -1.59
C HIS A 19 11.63 1.40 -0.13
N VAL A 20 10.40 1.72 0.26
CA VAL A 20 10.06 2.10 1.64
C VAL A 20 10.25 0.93 2.59
N SER A 21 9.86 -0.28 2.20
CA SER A 21 10.04 -1.49 3.02
C SER A 21 11.51 -1.82 3.34
N LYS A 22 12.45 -1.34 2.51
CA LYS A 22 13.90 -1.44 2.78
C LYS A 22 14.38 -0.46 3.86
N LYS A 23 13.66 0.64 4.06
CA LYS A 23 14.01 1.71 5.01
C LYS A 23 13.29 1.55 6.34
N TYR A 24 12.02 1.16 6.28
CA TYR A 24 11.14 1.01 7.42
C TYR A 24 10.51 -0.38 7.38
N PRO A 25 10.68 -1.22 8.42
CA PRO A 25 10.06 -2.53 8.44
C PRO A 25 8.53 -2.39 8.49
N ILE A 26 7.83 -3.39 7.97
CA ILE A 26 6.35 -3.44 7.96
C ILE A 26 5.74 -3.40 9.38
N THR A 27 6.53 -3.67 10.41
CA THR A 27 6.12 -3.58 11.81
C THR A 27 6.26 -2.19 12.43
N SER A 28 6.81 -1.21 11.68
CA SER A 28 7.01 0.15 12.18
C SER A 28 5.87 1.08 11.81
N ASP A 29 5.53 1.99 12.73
CA ASP A 29 4.51 3.03 12.50
C ASP A 29 4.82 3.87 11.26
N LYS A 30 6.10 4.18 11.03
CA LYS A 30 6.55 4.95 9.85
C LYS A 30 6.15 4.31 8.52
N TYR A 31 6.15 2.99 8.43
CA TYR A 31 5.71 2.29 7.22
C TYR A 31 4.20 2.49 7.01
N TRP A 32 3.41 2.37 8.08
CA TRP A 32 1.95 2.50 8.04
C TRP A 32 1.49 3.94 7.79
N ASP A 33 2.14 4.92 8.40
CA ASP A 33 1.90 6.33 8.14
C ASP A 33 2.11 6.65 6.65
N TRP A 34 3.23 6.19 6.08
CA TRP A 34 3.50 6.35 4.65
C TRP A 34 2.45 5.65 3.77
N LEU A 35 2.07 4.42 4.13
CA LEU A 35 1.08 3.63 3.39
C LEU A 35 -0.27 4.35 3.34
N ILE A 36 -0.78 4.81 4.48
CA ILE A 36 -2.08 5.49 4.55
C ILE A 36 -2.06 6.82 3.81
N GLN A 37 -0.99 7.61 3.97
CA GLN A 37 -0.84 8.89 3.28
C GLN A 37 -0.79 8.70 1.76
N SER A 38 0.09 7.82 1.27
CA SER A 38 0.29 7.61 -0.17
C SER A 38 -0.93 7.00 -0.86
N ILE A 39 -1.63 6.05 -0.21
CA ILE A 39 -2.89 5.51 -0.72
C ILE A 39 -3.98 6.60 -0.75
N GLY A 40 -4.08 7.44 0.28
CA GLY A 40 -5.03 8.54 0.33
C GLY A 40 -4.80 9.56 -0.78
N GLU A 41 -3.54 9.94 -1.04
CA GLU A 41 -3.17 10.82 -2.15
C GLU A 41 -3.55 10.22 -3.52
N LEU A 42 -3.31 8.92 -3.70
CA LEU A 42 -3.67 8.21 -4.93
C LEU A 42 -5.19 8.15 -5.13
N GLY A 43 -5.96 7.91 -4.06
CA GLY A 43 -7.43 7.96 -4.10
C GLY A 43 -7.95 9.36 -4.49
N ASN A 44 -7.43 10.40 -3.83
CA ASN A 44 -7.82 11.79 -4.08
C ASN A 44 -7.53 12.23 -5.52
N ARG A 45 -6.39 11.82 -6.09
CA ARG A 45 -6.02 12.11 -7.49
C ARG A 45 -7.08 11.67 -8.49
N TYR A 46 -7.76 10.56 -8.21
CA TYR A 46 -8.82 10.01 -9.05
C TYR A 46 -10.22 10.29 -8.51
N ASN A 47 -10.37 11.37 -7.73
CA ASN A 47 -11.63 11.81 -7.14
C ASN A 47 -12.36 10.69 -6.38
N ASN A 48 -11.60 9.85 -5.68
CA ASN A 48 -12.12 8.73 -4.89
C ASN A 48 -13.07 7.82 -5.69
N HIS A 49 -12.77 7.63 -6.99
CA HIS A 49 -13.58 6.78 -7.85
C HIS A 49 -13.70 5.36 -7.28
N PRO A 50 -14.90 4.74 -7.21
CA PRO A 50 -15.11 3.48 -6.49
C PRO A 50 -14.19 2.33 -6.93
N VAL A 51 -13.95 2.20 -8.24
CA VAL A 51 -13.05 1.18 -8.79
C VAL A 51 -11.60 1.41 -8.37
N VAL A 52 -11.15 2.67 -8.29
CA VAL A 52 -9.80 3.00 -7.81
C VAL A 52 -9.69 2.64 -6.34
N LEU A 53 -10.67 3.05 -5.51
CA LEU A 53 -10.71 2.68 -4.09
C LEU A 53 -10.69 1.16 -3.88
N ALA A 54 -11.36 0.39 -4.73
CA ALA A 54 -11.32 -1.07 -4.68
C ALA A 54 -9.91 -1.62 -4.90
N PHE A 55 -9.17 -1.11 -5.90
CA PHE A 55 -7.77 -1.48 -6.10
C PHE A 55 -6.89 -1.10 -4.91
N LEU A 56 -7.04 0.12 -4.40
CA LEU A 56 -6.26 0.60 -3.25
C LEU A 56 -6.54 -0.20 -1.98
N THR A 57 -7.79 -0.63 -1.77
CA THR A 57 -8.17 -1.51 -0.66
C THR A 57 -7.47 -2.87 -0.75
N VAL A 58 -7.33 -3.43 -1.96
CA VAL A 58 -6.57 -4.66 -2.17
C VAL A 58 -5.10 -4.46 -1.79
N LEU A 59 -4.50 -3.33 -2.15
CA LEU A 59 -3.10 -3.02 -1.79
C LEU A 59 -2.91 -2.95 -0.27
N ILE A 60 -3.80 -2.26 0.45
CA ILE A 60 -3.76 -2.19 1.93
C ILE A 60 -3.83 -3.61 2.53
N LYS A 61 -4.81 -4.40 2.08
CA LYS A 61 -5.02 -5.77 2.61
C LYS A 61 -3.78 -6.66 2.45
N ILE A 62 -3.09 -6.57 1.31
CA ILE A 62 -1.84 -7.33 1.08
C ILE A 62 -0.76 -6.95 2.11
N GLN A 63 -0.67 -5.68 2.49
CA GLN A 63 0.29 -5.24 3.51
C GLN A 63 -0.14 -5.70 4.91
N GLU A 64 -1.43 -5.67 5.24
CA GLU A 64 -1.95 -6.22 6.51
C GLU A 64 -1.68 -7.71 6.63
N ASP A 65 -1.90 -8.47 5.57
CA ASP A 65 -1.64 -9.91 5.57
C ASP A 65 -0.14 -10.21 5.68
N SER A 66 0.71 -9.39 5.07
CA SER A 66 2.17 -9.46 5.21
C SER A 66 2.61 -9.15 6.66
N TYR A 67 2.00 -8.15 7.31
CA TYR A 67 2.25 -7.84 8.72
C TYR A 67 1.85 -8.98 9.65
N LYS A 68 0.66 -9.58 9.44
CA LYS A 68 0.20 -10.75 10.20
C LYS A 68 1.16 -11.93 10.05
N GLN A 69 1.69 -12.16 8.85
CA GLN A 69 2.68 -13.22 8.63
C GLN A 69 3.98 -12.97 9.40
N VAL A 70 4.48 -11.74 9.41
CA VAL A 70 5.68 -11.38 10.20
C VAL A 70 5.44 -11.57 11.70
N LEU A 71 4.27 -11.17 12.21
CA LEU A 71 3.93 -11.39 13.64
C LEU A 71 3.72 -12.87 13.98
N GLY A 72 3.00 -13.61 13.14
CA GLY A 72 2.74 -15.04 13.33
C GLY A 72 3.98 -15.91 13.16
N GLY A 73 4.92 -15.49 12.32
CA GLY A 73 6.25 -16.11 12.16
C GLY A 73 7.16 -15.89 13.37
N ASN A 74 7.05 -14.75 14.05
CA ASN A 74 7.80 -14.45 15.28
C ASN A 74 7.32 -15.20 16.52
N ALA A 75 6.17 -15.90 16.47
CA ALA A 75 5.67 -16.69 17.61
C ALA A 75 6.27 -18.12 17.69
N ASN A 76 7.02 -18.54 16.66
CA ASN A 76 7.62 -19.88 16.54
C ASN A 76 9.15 -19.84 16.43
N GLY A 77 9.80 -18.74 16.84
CA GLY A 77 11.25 -18.54 16.82
C GLY A 77 11.85 -18.44 18.22
#